data_AF-A0A7V8TCV2-F1
#
_entry.id   AF-A0A7V8TCV2-F1
#
_cell.length_a   1.000
_cell.length_b   1.000
_cell.length_c   1.000
_cell.angle_alpha   90.00
_cell.angle_beta   90.00
_cell.angle_gamma   90.00
#
_symmetry.space_group_name_H-M   'P 1'
#
loop_
_entity.id
_entity.type
_entity.pdbx_description
1 polymer ?
#
loop_
_entity_poly.entity_id
_entity_poly.type
_entity_poly.pdbx_seq_one_letter_code
_entity_poly.pdbx_strand_id
1 'polypeptide(L)'
;MKVLSTSSVIYVFNSVVVSRSHNISPPQRSAIRARLTTLLFGITLLFCLATTSYAGNTISFKLSPQTFADRMNANLAMLNIPLTLTINLDKGKYADDFQHIFNEHVGLIGTIETKSQHLSEIAILSAAADSPEATRVNLQIVTAAFSALLGEKTPSGESILKSNKMTEMMLGLLQDCQASGKSARELENVRFTARKNKDADIVFVAEPVR
;
A
#
# COMPACT_ATOMS: atom_id res chain seq x y z
N MET A 1 28.75 -13.02 -36.41
CA MET A 1 29.40 -12.50 -35.20
C MET A 1 28.34 -11.73 -34.42
N LYS A 2 27.87 -12.25 -33.28
CA LYS A 2 26.80 -11.64 -32.45
C LYS A 2 27.46 -10.75 -31.40
N VAL A 3 27.02 -9.50 -31.27
CA VAL A 3 27.37 -8.62 -30.14
C VAL A 3 26.07 -8.27 -29.43
N LEU A 4 25.89 -8.84 -28.24
CA LEU A 4 24.84 -8.47 -27.29
C LEU A 4 25.42 -7.37 -26.41
N SER A 5 24.84 -6.16 -26.49
CA SER A 5 25.15 -5.06 -25.59
C SER A 5 24.20 -5.12 -24.40
N THR A 6 24.70 -5.53 -23.24
CA THR A 6 23.98 -5.44 -21.96
C THR A 6 24.38 -4.15 -21.26
N SER A 7 23.56 -3.11 -21.42
CA SER A 7 23.60 -1.92 -20.57
C SER A 7 22.96 -2.25 -19.22
N SER A 8 23.79 -2.37 -18.18
CA SER A 8 23.35 -2.46 -16.79
C SER A 8 23.28 -1.04 -16.20
N VAL A 9 22.11 -0.67 -15.69
CA VAL A 9 21.94 0.57 -14.93
C VAL A 9 22.04 0.21 -13.45
N ILE A 10 23.13 0.63 -12.82
CA ILE A 10 23.36 0.50 -11.37
C ILE A 10 22.67 1.70 -10.70
N TYR A 11 21.63 1.46 -9.91
CA TYR A 11 21.09 2.47 -8.99
C TYR A 11 21.74 2.29 -7.62
N VAL A 12 22.65 3.21 -7.28
CA VAL A 12 23.28 3.30 -5.96
C VAL A 12 22.29 3.99 -5.01
N PHE A 13 21.74 3.25 -4.06
CA PHE A 13 20.97 3.81 -2.95
C PHE A 13 21.92 4.13 -1.80
N ASN A 14 22.32 5.39 -1.68
CA ASN A 14 22.88 5.93 -0.44
C ASN A 14 22.39 7.36 -0.28
N SER A 15 21.60 7.63 0.76
CA SER A 15 21.61 8.94 1.40
C SER A 15 21.16 8.84 2.85
N VAL A 16 22.11 9.15 3.73
CA VAL A 16 21.86 9.70 5.06
C VAL A 16 21.11 11.02 4.87
N VAL A 17 19.94 11.18 5.49
CA VAL A 17 19.24 12.47 5.50
C VAL A 17 18.96 12.88 6.95
N VAL A 18 19.59 14.00 7.30
CA VAL A 18 19.41 14.78 8.52
C VAL A 18 18.00 15.40 8.51
N SER A 19 17.27 15.21 9.61
CA SER A 19 15.93 15.76 9.83
C SER A 19 15.98 17.29 9.96
N ARG A 20 15.51 18.01 8.94
CA ARG A 20 15.33 19.47 8.99
C ARG A 20 13.83 19.77 9.18
N SER A 21 13.48 20.23 10.38
CA SER A 21 12.16 20.78 10.71
C SER A 21 11.85 21.95 9.78
N HIS A 22 10.85 21.80 8.91
CA HIS A 22 10.34 22.88 8.06
C HIS A 22 9.10 23.50 8.70
N ASN A 23 9.18 24.80 8.99
CA ASN A 23 8.02 25.65 9.26
C ASN A 23 7.09 25.63 8.05
N ILE A 24 5.93 25.00 8.18
CA ILE A 24 4.92 24.90 7.11
C ILE A 24 4.20 26.24 7.01
N SER A 25 4.25 26.86 5.83
CA SER A 25 3.59 28.14 5.57
C SER A 25 2.05 27.99 5.59
N PRO A 26 1.29 29.04 5.98
CA PRO A 26 -0.18 29.01 6.06
C PRO A 26 -0.92 28.47 4.81
N PRO A 27 -0.53 28.81 3.56
CA PRO A 27 -1.23 28.28 2.38
C PRO A 27 -1.01 26.77 2.17
N GLN A 28 0.17 26.24 2.50
CA GLN A 28 0.43 24.80 2.46
C GLN A 28 -0.42 24.04 3.47
N ARG A 29 -0.65 24.62 4.66
CA ARG A 29 -1.49 24.01 5.70
C ARG A 29 -2.95 23.85 5.25
N SER A 30 -3.45 24.77 4.42
CA SER A 30 -4.79 24.67 3.82
C SER A 30 -4.87 23.57 2.75
N ALA A 31 -3.84 23.44 1.91
CA ALA A 31 -3.78 22.39 0.89
C ALA A 31 -3.68 20.98 1.52
N ILE A 32 -2.87 20.84 2.58
CA ILE A 32 -2.75 19.60 3.36
C ILE A 32 -4.09 19.23 4.00
N ARG A 33 -4.80 20.20 4.60
CA ARG A 33 -6.15 19.97 5.15
C ARG A 33 -7.13 19.52 4.09
N ALA A 34 -7.19 20.20 2.94
CA ALA A 34 -8.09 19.84 1.86
C ALA A 34 -7.85 18.39 1.39
N ARG A 35 -6.59 18.00 1.17
CA ARG A 35 -6.22 16.64 0.75
C ARG A 35 -6.53 15.58 1.79
N LEU A 36 -6.25 15.84 3.07
CA LEU A 36 -6.62 14.94 4.15
C LEU A 36 -8.14 14.75 4.22
N THR A 37 -8.90 15.82 3.99
CA THR A 37 -10.37 15.75 3.97
C THR A 37 -10.84 14.91 2.79
N THR A 38 -10.25 15.10 1.60
CA THR A 38 -10.55 14.27 0.41
C THR A 38 -10.18 12.80 0.64
N LEU A 39 -9.05 12.50 1.27
CA LEU A 39 -8.64 11.14 1.60
C LEU A 39 -9.64 10.49 2.58
N LEU A 40 -10.04 11.22 3.62
CA LEU A 40 -11.07 10.80 4.57
C LEU A 40 -12.42 10.56 3.86
N PHE A 41 -12.81 11.45 2.93
CA PHE A 41 -14.01 11.27 2.11
C PHE A 41 -13.90 10.06 1.19
N GLY A 42 -12.76 9.84 0.54
CA GLY A 42 -12.51 8.69 -0.33
C GLY A 42 -12.55 7.35 0.42
N ILE A 43 -11.96 7.33 1.63
CA ILE A 43 -12.05 6.19 2.56
C ILE A 43 -13.51 5.93 2.94
N THR A 44 -14.25 6.99 3.27
CA THR A 44 -15.68 6.89 3.63
C THR A 44 -16.55 6.44 2.44
N LEU A 45 -16.24 6.89 1.21
CA LEU A 45 -16.99 6.52 0.00
C LEU A 45 -16.76 5.05 -0.41
N LEU A 46 -15.53 4.56 -0.23
CA LEU A 46 -15.21 3.13 -0.38
C LEU A 46 -16.04 2.28 0.57
N PHE A 47 -16.26 2.76 1.80
CA PHE A 47 -17.12 2.09 2.77
C PHE A 47 -18.57 1.97 2.28
N CYS A 48 -19.11 3.01 1.63
CA CYS A 48 -20.46 2.97 1.05
C CYS A 48 -20.56 1.95 -0.11
N LEU A 49 -19.50 1.76 -0.89
CA LEU A 49 -19.48 0.85 -2.05
C LEU A 49 -19.11 -0.59 -1.69
N ALA A 50 -18.35 -0.81 -0.61
CA ALA A 50 -17.93 -2.12 -0.11
C ALA A 50 -19.05 -2.88 0.64
N THR A 51 -20.21 -2.24 0.90
CA THR A 51 -21.36 -2.88 1.58
C THR A 51 -21.99 -4.04 0.81
N THR A 52 -21.63 -4.27 -0.46
CA THR A 52 -22.23 -5.34 -1.28
C THR A 52 -21.55 -6.71 -1.16
N SER A 53 -20.50 -6.87 -0.36
CA SER A 53 -19.83 -8.18 -0.18
C SER A 53 -20.16 -8.91 1.14
N TYR A 54 -21.12 -8.41 1.92
CA TYR A 54 -21.60 -9.01 3.18
C TYR A 54 -22.52 -10.23 2.99
N ALA A 55 -22.15 -11.23 2.17
CA ALA A 55 -22.76 -12.58 2.21
C ALA A 55 -22.09 -13.53 1.20
N GLY A 56 -20.96 -14.13 1.58
CA GLY A 56 -20.46 -15.30 0.85
C GLY A 56 -19.00 -15.54 1.15
N ASN A 57 -18.66 -16.74 1.67
CA ASN A 57 -17.31 -17.28 1.88
C ASN A 57 -16.19 -16.39 1.28
N THR A 58 -15.79 -15.36 2.02
CA THR A 58 -14.66 -14.51 1.63
C THR A 58 -13.41 -15.28 1.99
N ILE A 59 -12.57 -15.53 1.00
CA ILE A 59 -11.28 -16.16 1.23
C ILE A 59 -10.42 -15.14 1.95
N SER A 60 -9.69 -15.58 2.96
CA SER A 60 -8.81 -14.73 3.76
C SER A 60 -7.34 -15.13 3.60
N PHE A 61 -6.43 -14.21 3.85
CA PHE A 61 -4.98 -14.38 3.74
C PHE A 61 -4.38 -15.36 4.77
N LYS A 62 -5.20 -15.98 5.64
CA LYS A 62 -4.74 -16.71 6.84
C LYS A 62 -3.69 -15.90 7.63
N LEU A 63 -3.90 -14.59 7.69
CA LEU A 63 -3.00 -13.61 8.27
C LEU A 63 -3.81 -12.74 9.23
N SER A 64 -3.40 -12.64 10.49
CA SER A 64 -4.07 -11.73 11.44
C SER A 64 -3.74 -10.27 11.10
N PRO A 65 -4.64 -9.31 11.39
CA PRO A 65 -4.34 -7.88 11.24
C PRO A 65 -3.06 -7.46 11.98
N GLN A 66 -2.84 -7.96 13.19
CA GLN A 66 -1.63 -7.63 13.96
C GLN A 66 -0.37 -8.15 13.29
N THR A 67 -0.38 -9.39 12.79
CA THR A 67 0.77 -9.94 12.05
C THR A 67 1.04 -9.15 10.77
N PHE A 68 0.01 -8.68 10.08
CA PHE A 68 0.16 -7.75 8.96
C PHE A 68 0.83 -6.44 9.39
N ALA A 69 0.38 -5.83 10.50
CA ALA A 69 0.97 -4.61 11.03
C ALA A 69 2.45 -4.78 11.40
N ASP A 70 2.80 -5.88 12.09
CA ASP A 70 4.18 -6.16 12.48
C ASP A 70 5.10 -6.28 11.27
N ARG A 71 4.66 -7.02 10.24
CA ARG A 71 5.40 -7.16 8.97
C ARG A 71 5.50 -5.84 8.21
N MET A 72 4.41 -5.07 8.14
CA MET A 72 4.43 -3.77 7.49
C MET A 72 5.40 -2.81 8.20
N ASN A 73 5.40 -2.78 9.52
CA ASN A 73 6.31 -1.94 10.30
C ASN A 73 7.77 -2.36 10.12
N ALA A 74 8.06 -3.66 10.07
CA ALA A 74 9.40 -4.16 9.72
C ALA A 74 9.83 -3.70 8.31
N ASN A 75 8.91 -3.75 7.34
CA ASN A 75 9.14 -3.30 5.98
C ASN A 75 9.43 -1.79 5.89
N LEU A 76 8.65 -0.97 6.61
CA LEU A 76 8.87 0.48 6.68
C LEU A 76 10.21 0.82 7.32
N ALA A 77 10.59 0.12 8.39
CA ALA A 77 11.88 0.28 9.04
C ALA A 77 13.05 -0.07 8.11
N MET A 78 12.95 -1.17 7.35
CA MET A 78 13.96 -1.55 6.34
C MET A 78 14.13 -0.50 5.24
N LEU A 79 13.06 0.24 4.91
CA LEU A 79 13.07 1.31 3.91
C LEU A 79 13.47 2.68 4.49
N ASN A 80 13.80 2.75 5.79
CA ASN A 80 14.05 3.99 6.54
C ASN A 80 12.88 5.00 6.46
N ILE A 81 11.64 4.49 6.44
CA ILE A 81 10.43 5.32 6.46
C ILE A 81 9.95 5.43 7.91
N PRO A 82 9.97 6.62 8.54
CA PRO A 82 9.66 6.81 9.95
C PRO A 82 8.15 6.89 10.20
N LEU A 83 7.40 5.91 9.67
CA LEU A 83 5.95 5.79 9.83
C LEU A 83 5.63 4.44 10.46
N THR A 84 4.46 4.32 11.09
CA THR A 84 4.08 3.11 11.81
C THR A 84 2.59 2.85 11.64
N LEU A 85 2.27 1.66 11.15
CA LEU A 85 0.91 1.14 11.16
C LEU A 85 0.55 0.72 12.59
N THR A 86 -0.45 1.39 13.14
CA THR A 86 -1.11 1.00 14.40
C THR A 86 -2.53 0.57 14.07
N ILE A 87 -2.86 -0.67 14.42
CA ILE A 87 -4.21 -1.22 14.25
C ILE A 87 -4.86 -1.27 15.63
N ASN A 88 -5.92 -0.51 15.81
CA ASN A 88 -6.76 -0.57 17.00
C ASN A 88 -8.06 -1.28 16.61
N LEU A 89 -8.22 -2.53 17.06
CA LEU A 89 -9.48 -3.26 16.91
C LEU A 89 -10.29 -3.10 18.20
N ASP A 90 -11.37 -2.33 18.14
CA ASP A 90 -12.30 -2.22 19.25
C ASP A 90 -13.09 -3.53 19.38
N LYS A 91 -12.75 -4.32 20.39
CA LYS A 91 -13.43 -5.58 20.69
C LYS A 91 -14.92 -5.31 20.93
N GLY A 92 -15.77 -5.74 20.01
CA GLY A 92 -17.22 -5.84 20.17
C GLY A 92 -18.06 -4.65 19.70
N LYS A 93 -17.55 -3.74 18.85
CA LYS A 93 -18.27 -2.50 18.51
C LYS A 93 -18.50 -2.15 17.03
N TYR A 94 -18.55 -3.14 16.14
CA TYR A 94 -18.84 -2.94 14.70
C TYR A 94 -17.71 -2.28 13.93
N ALA A 95 -16.79 -3.13 13.45
CA ALA A 95 -15.97 -2.92 12.26
C ALA A 95 -15.17 -4.21 12.08
N ASP A 96 -15.45 -4.96 11.01
CA ASP A 96 -14.50 -5.95 10.52
C ASP A 96 -13.50 -5.25 9.60
N ASP A 97 -13.15 -4.01 9.90
CA ASP A 97 -12.16 -3.25 9.17
C ASP A 97 -11.34 -2.37 10.10
N PHE A 98 -10.15 -1.98 9.65
CA PHE A 98 -9.32 -0.98 10.30
C PHE A 98 -8.83 0.01 9.27
N GLN A 99 -8.60 1.24 9.73
CA GLN A 99 -8.17 2.33 8.87
C GLN A 99 -6.90 2.94 9.46
N HIS A 100 -6.00 3.34 8.57
CA HIS A 100 -4.77 4.01 8.96
C HIS A 100 -4.38 5.02 7.89
N ILE A 101 -4.01 6.22 8.33
CA ILE A 101 -3.49 7.27 7.46
C ILE A 101 -2.00 7.41 7.77
N PHE A 102 -1.17 7.09 6.78
CA PHE A 102 0.28 7.19 6.91
C PHE A 102 0.76 8.65 6.77
N ASN A 103 0.15 9.37 5.82
CA ASN A 103 0.41 10.77 5.56
C ASN A 103 -0.79 11.37 4.80
N GLU A 104 -0.71 12.64 4.40
CA GLU A 104 -1.75 13.36 3.68
C GLU A 104 -2.05 12.81 2.26
N HIS A 105 -1.26 11.86 1.77
CA HIS A 105 -1.38 11.26 0.45
C HIS A 105 -1.72 9.77 0.47
N VAL A 106 -1.47 9.06 1.58
CA VAL A 106 -1.59 7.60 1.66
C VAL A 106 -2.45 7.17 2.82
N GLY A 107 -3.58 6.55 2.50
CA GLY A 107 -4.49 5.91 3.43
C GLY A 107 -4.60 4.43 3.17
N LEU A 108 -4.84 3.65 4.21
CA LEU A 108 -5.01 2.20 4.16
C LEU A 108 -6.30 1.82 4.87
N ILE A 109 -7.03 0.90 4.27
CA ILE A 109 -8.18 0.19 4.83
C ILE A 109 -7.86 -1.28 4.76
N GLY A 110 -8.02 -2.01 5.86
CA GLY A 110 -7.95 -3.46 5.86
C GLY A 110 -9.25 -4.06 6.33
N THR A 111 -9.72 -5.07 5.62
CA THR A 111 -10.96 -5.80 5.93
C THR A 111 -10.62 -7.14 6.55
N ILE A 112 -11.41 -7.57 7.52
CA ILE A 112 -11.26 -8.73 8.37
C ILE A 112 -12.44 -9.65 8.09
N GLU A 113 -12.20 -10.95 7.99
CA GLU A 113 -13.29 -11.92 7.89
C GLU A 113 -13.77 -12.25 9.31
N THR A 114 -15.05 -11.98 9.58
CA THR A 114 -15.64 -12.01 10.94
C THR A 114 -15.39 -13.32 11.68
N LYS A 115 -15.41 -14.47 10.97
CA LYS A 115 -15.37 -15.80 11.59
C LYS A 115 -13.96 -16.22 11.97
N SER A 116 -13.01 -16.06 11.06
CA SER A 116 -11.60 -16.45 11.25
C SER A 116 -10.75 -15.35 11.85
N GLN A 117 -11.26 -14.10 11.89
CA GLN A 117 -10.52 -12.92 12.34
C GLN A 117 -9.21 -12.72 11.55
N HIS A 118 -9.18 -13.22 10.30
CA HIS A 118 -8.08 -13.03 9.37
C HIS A 118 -8.39 -11.91 8.39
N LEU A 119 -7.33 -11.25 7.93
CA LEU A 119 -7.39 -10.27 6.87
C LEU A 119 -7.96 -10.89 5.59
N SER A 120 -8.97 -10.26 5.00
CA SER A 120 -9.59 -10.66 3.73
C SER A 120 -9.22 -9.74 2.58
N GLU A 121 -8.95 -8.46 2.86
CA GLU A 121 -8.62 -7.47 1.84
C GLU A 121 -7.76 -6.35 2.44
N ILE A 122 -6.87 -5.77 1.62
CA ILE A 122 -6.25 -4.47 1.89
C ILE A 122 -6.54 -3.55 0.70
N ALA A 123 -7.04 -2.36 0.99
CA ALA A 123 -7.15 -1.26 0.04
C ALA A 123 -6.24 -0.09 0.48
N ILE A 124 -5.44 0.44 -0.44
CA ILE A 124 -4.54 1.57 -0.20
C ILE A 124 -4.89 2.67 -1.19
N LEU A 125 -5.26 3.83 -0.67
CA LEU A 125 -5.48 5.03 -1.45
C LEU A 125 -4.17 5.79 -1.52
N SER A 126 -3.72 6.11 -2.74
CA SER A 126 -2.55 6.94 -2.98
C SER A 126 -2.95 8.13 -3.85
N ALA A 127 -2.93 9.32 -3.27
CA ALA A 127 -3.07 10.57 -3.98
C ALA A 127 -1.72 11.02 -4.56
N ALA A 128 -1.74 11.82 -5.62
CA ALA A 128 -0.57 12.48 -6.17
C ALA A 128 0.04 13.41 -5.13
N ALA A 129 1.36 13.45 -5.13
CA ALA A 129 2.13 14.32 -4.27
C ALA A 129 2.75 15.46 -5.07
N ASP A 130 3.06 16.56 -4.38
CA ASP A 130 3.62 17.78 -5.01
C ASP A 130 5.08 17.62 -5.43
N SER A 131 5.75 16.54 -5.01
CA SER A 131 7.15 16.27 -5.34
C SER A 131 7.37 14.82 -5.81
N PRO A 132 8.38 14.60 -6.69
CA PRO A 132 8.84 13.27 -7.05
C PRO A 132 9.30 12.46 -5.83
N GLU A 133 9.93 13.09 -4.85
CA GLU A 133 10.39 12.45 -3.62
C GLU A 133 9.22 11.92 -2.79
N ALA A 134 8.17 12.73 -2.58
CA ALA A 134 6.97 12.30 -1.86
C ALA A 134 6.22 11.21 -2.62
N THR A 135 6.15 11.31 -3.95
CA THR A 135 5.57 10.27 -4.81
C THR A 135 6.33 8.94 -4.65
N ARG A 136 7.67 8.99 -4.61
CA ARG A 136 8.51 7.81 -4.39
C ARG A 136 8.24 7.19 -3.01
N VAL A 137 8.18 7.99 -1.95
CA VAL A 137 7.89 7.49 -0.60
C VAL A 137 6.49 6.87 -0.54
N ASN A 138 5.48 7.48 -1.16
CA ASN A 138 4.12 6.94 -1.19
C ASN A 138 4.08 5.56 -1.87
N LEU A 139 4.79 5.40 -3.00
CA LEU A 139 4.91 4.09 -3.65
C LEU A 139 5.67 3.07 -2.80
N GLN A 140 6.67 3.50 -2.03
CA GLN A 140 7.37 2.63 -1.09
C GLN A 140 6.44 2.16 0.05
N ILE A 141 5.52 2.99 0.53
CA ILE A 141 4.52 2.60 1.53
C ILE A 141 3.56 1.54 0.95
N VAL A 142 3.06 1.75 -0.27
CA VAL A 142 2.20 0.77 -0.97
C VAL A 142 2.95 -0.56 -1.14
N THR A 143 4.21 -0.49 -1.58
CA THR A 143 5.06 -1.67 -1.79
C THR A 143 5.31 -2.41 -0.46
N ALA A 144 5.57 -1.69 0.63
CA ALA A 144 5.75 -2.26 1.96
C ALA A 144 4.52 -3.01 2.46
N ALA A 145 3.32 -2.44 2.25
CA ALA A 145 2.06 -3.09 2.62
C ALA A 145 1.82 -4.36 1.81
N PHE A 146 2.00 -4.32 0.49
CA PHE A 146 1.80 -5.51 -0.34
C PHE A 146 2.83 -6.61 -0.05
N SER A 147 4.06 -6.23 0.28
CA SER A 147 5.10 -7.18 0.72
C SER A 147 4.73 -7.84 2.06
N ALA A 148 4.05 -7.13 2.97
CA ALA A 148 3.63 -7.68 4.25
C ALA A 148 2.60 -8.83 4.11
N LEU A 149 1.79 -8.79 3.04
CA LEU A 149 0.83 -9.85 2.71
C LEU A 149 1.52 -11.15 2.28
N LEU A 150 2.59 -11.04 1.50
CA LEU A 150 3.34 -12.18 0.97
C LEU A 150 4.28 -12.81 2.02
N GLY A 151 4.62 -12.07 3.08
CA GLY A 151 5.46 -12.55 4.18
C GLY A 151 6.94 -12.23 4.01
N GLU A 152 7.74 -12.70 4.97
CA GLU A 152 9.13 -12.26 5.13
C GLU A 152 10.12 -12.92 4.17
N LYS A 153 9.75 -14.00 3.48
CA LYS A 153 10.70 -14.83 2.73
C LYS A 153 10.11 -15.32 1.42
N THR A 154 10.85 -15.12 0.34
CA THR A 154 10.70 -15.91 -0.88
C THR A 154 11.01 -17.39 -0.58
N PRO A 155 10.65 -18.33 -1.47
CA PRO A 155 11.10 -19.72 -1.38
C PRO A 155 12.64 -19.87 -1.31
N SER A 156 13.38 -18.84 -1.78
CA SER A 156 14.84 -18.75 -1.71
C SER A 156 15.39 -18.16 -0.40
N GLY A 157 14.54 -17.78 0.56
CA GLY A 157 14.93 -17.27 1.87
C GLY A 157 15.29 -15.78 1.92
N GLU A 158 15.16 -15.05 0.81
CA GLU A 158 15.37 -13.61 0.75
C GLU A 158 14.10 -12.84 1.15
N SER A 159 14.27 -11.67 1.76
CA SER A 159 13.14 -10.77 2.00
C SER A 159 12.48 -10.38 0.68
N ILE A 160 11.15 -10.52 0.59
CA ILE A 160 10.39 -10.16 -0.61
C ILE A 160 10.63 -8.69 -1.01
N LEU A 161 10.87 -7.82 -0.03
CA LEU A 161 11.28 -6.42 -0.24
C LEU A 161 12.71 -6.25 -0.77
N LYS A 162 13.61 -7.16 -0.43
CA LYS A 162 14.97 -7.18 -0.98
C LYS A 162 15.00 -7.79 -2.37
N SER A 163 13.99 -8.60 -2.72
CA SER A 163 13.84 -9.11 -4.07
C SER A 163 13.37 -7.98 -5.01
N ASN A 164 14.06 -7.78 -6.13
CA ASN A 164 13.63 -6.83 -7.16
C ASN A 164 12.22 -7.17 -7.72
N LYS A 165 11.79 -8.42 -7.55
CA LYS A 165 10.50 -8.94 -8.02
C LYS A 165 9.31 -8.11 -7.55
N MET A 166 9.30 -7.70 -6.29
CA MET A 166 8.16 -6.95 -5.74
C MET A 166 8.11 -5.52 -6.30
N THR A 167 9.28 -4.87 -6.37
CA THR A 167 9.43 -3.53 -6.95
C THR A 167 9.06 -3.53 -8.43
N GLU A 168 9.53 -4.50 -9.21
CA GLU A 168 9.20 -4.66 -10.64
C GLU A 168 7.71 -4.91 -10.86
N MET A 169 7.10 -5.77 -10.02
CA MET A 169 5.67 -6.03 -10.08
C MET A 169 4.86 -4.76 -9.82
N MET A 170 5.21 -3.99 -8.79
CA MET A 170 4.54 -2.72 -8.46
C MET A 170 4.72 -1.65 -9.53
N LEU A 171 5.92 -1.53 -10.11
CA LEU A 171 6.19 -0.61 -11.20
C LEU A 171 5.37 -0.95 -12.43
N GLY A 172 5.34 -2.23 -12.82
CA GLY A 172 4.52 -2.70 -13.93
C GLY A 172 3.02 -2.48 -13.67
N LEU A 173 2.54 -2.77 -12.46
CA LEU A 173 1.15 -2.53 -12.07
C LEU A 173 0.80 -1.04 -12.22
N LEU A 174 1.67 -0.15 -11.76
CA LEU A 174 1.47 1.29 -11.86
C LEU A 174 1.47 1.79 -13.31
N GLN A 175 2.45 1.38 -14.12
CA GLN A 175 2.57 1.77 -15.53
C GLN A 175 1.32 1.35 -16.33
N ASP A 176 0.88 0.11 -16.15
CA ASP A 176 -0.30 -0.41 -16.84
C ASP A 176 -1.59 0.35 -16.42
N CYS A 177 -1.71 0.69 -15.13
CA CYS A 177 -2.81 1.48 -14.60
C CYS A 177 -2.78 2.92 -15.14
N GLN A 178 -1.60 3.52 -15.28
CA GLN A 178 -1.46 4.86 -15.84
C GLN A 178 -1.89 4.89 -17.32
N ALA A 179 -1.53 3.87 -18.08
CA ALA A 179 -1.88 3.74 -19.49
C ALA A 179 -3.38 3.47 -19.73
N SER A 180 -3.98 2.55 -18.96
CA SER A 180 -5.32 2.02 -19.26
C SER A 180 -6.40 2.34 -18.21
N GLY A 181 -6.02 3.00 -17.12
CA GLY A 181 -6.92 3.34 -16.00
C GLY A 181 -7.13 2.22 -14.98
N LYS A 182 -6.71 0.99 -15.28
CA LYS A 182 -6.77 -0.16 -14.37
C LYS A 182 -5.70 -1.20 -14.70
N SER A 183 -5.20 -1.92 -13.71
CA SER A 183 -4.30 -3.04 -13.93
C SER A 183 -4.46 -4.09 -12.84
N ALA A 184 -4.02 -5.31 -13.15
CA ALA A 184 -4.03 -6.43 -12.22
C ALA A 184 -2.79 -7.30 -12.46
N ARG A 185 -2.16 -7.76 -11.37
CA ARG A 185 -1.07 -8.72 -11.37
C ARG A 185 -1.28 -9.71 -10.24
N GLU A 186 -0.90 -10.96 -10.46
CA GLU A 186 -0.97 -12.00 -9.44
C GLU A 186 0.44 -12.43 -9.07
N LEU A 187 0.67 -12.62 -7.78
CA LEU A 187 1.91 -13.15 -7.26
C LEU A 187 1.57 -14.07 -6.08
N GLU A 188 1.99 -15.33 -6.20
CA GLU A 188 1.59 -16.40 -5.30
C GLU A 188 0.06 -16.50 -5.24
N ASN A 189 -0.53 -16.53 -4.05
CA ASN A 189 -1.98 -16.62 -3.87
C ASN A 189 -2.61 -15.24 -3.63
N VAL A 190 -1.99 -14.17 -4.12
CA VAL A 190 -2.46 -12.79 -3.94
C VAL A 190 -2.63 -12.11 -5.30
N ARG A 191 -3.82 -11.52 -5.50
CA ARG A 191 -4.09 -10.63 -6.62
C ARG A 191 -3.93 -9.20 -6.17
N PHE A 192 -3.11 -8.46 -6.90
CA PHE A 192 -2.87 -7.03 -6.74
C PHE A 192 -3.52 -6.29 -7.89
N THR A 193 -4.35 -5.30 -7.58
CA THR A 193 -4.98 -4.44 -8.58
C THR A 193 -4.68 -2.98 -8.31
N ALA A 194 -4.57 -2.19 -9.37
CA ALA A 194 -4.51 -0.74 -9.29
C ALA A 194 -5.60 -0.15 -10.19
N ARG A 195 -6.29 0.88 -9.74
CA ARG A 195 -7.35 1.55 -10.50
C ARG A 195 -7.26 3.05 -10.28
N LYS A 196 -7.37 3.84 -11.34
CA LYS A 196 -7.56 5.29 -11.22
C LYS A 196 -8.89 5.55 -10.53
N ASN A 197 -8.90 6.47 -9.57
CA ASN A 197 -10.10 6.92 -8.90
C ASN A 197 -10.21 8.45 -9.07
N LYS A 198 -11.41 9.01 -8.91
CA LYS A 198 -11.64 10.46 -9.09
C LYS A 198 -11.28 11.25 -7.83
N ASP A 199 -11.42 10.63 -6.67
CA ASP A 199 -11.21 11.21 -5.35
C ASP A 199 -9.82 10.85 -4.78
N ALA A 200 -9.25 9.73 -5.23
CA ALA A 200 -7.85 9.36 -5.04
C ALA A 200 -7.21 9.10 -6.40
N ASP A 201 -5.98 9.56 -6.66
CA ASP A 201 -5.36 9.33 -7.97
C ASP A 201 -5.32 7.85 -8.34
N ILE A 202 -4.87 7.00 -7.41
CA ILE A 202 -4.85 5.55 -7.59
C ILE A 202 -5.30 4.84 -6.31
N VAL A 203 -6.19 3.86 -6.47
CA VAL A 203 -6.54 2.89 -5.44
C VAL A 203 -5.86 1.57 -5.78
N PHE A 204 -5.08 1.06 -4.84
CA PHE A 204 -4.44 -0.24 -4.88
C PHE A 204 -5.23 -1.20 -4.00
N VAL A 205 -5.56 -2.40 -4.50
CA VAL A 205 -6.28 -3.42 -3.74
C VAL A 205 -5.54 -4.74 -3.82
N ALA A 206 -5.46 -5.45 -2.69
CA ALA A 206 -4.92 -6.78 -2.61
C ALA A 206 -5.95 -7.75 -2.00
N GLU A 207 -6.22 -8.84 -2.72
CA GLU A 207 -7.18 -9.90 -2.34
C GLU A 207 -6.58 -11.31 -2.54
N PRO A 208 -6.98 -12.32 -1.76
CA PRO A 208 -6.56 -13.70 -2.00
C PRO A 208 -7.12 -14.27 -3.31
N VAL A 209 -6.32 -15.06 -4.02
CA VAL A 209 -6.77 -15.83 -5.20
C VAL A 209 -7.44 -17.13 -4.75
N ARG A 210 -8.53 -17.52 -5.43
CA ARG A 210 -9.27 -18.77 -5.18
C ARG A 210 -8.48 -20.01 -5.55
#